data_AF-A0A7X5XRD9-F1
#
_entry.id   AF-A0A7X5XRD9-F1
#
_cell.length_a   1.000
_cell.length_b   1.000
_cell.length_c   1.000
_cell.angle_alpha   90.00
_cell.angle_beta   90.00
_cell.angle_gamma   90.00
#
_symmetry.space_group_name_H-M   'P 1'
#
loop_
_entity.id
_entity.type
_entity.pdbx_description
1 polymer ?
#
loop_
_entity_poly.entity_id
_entity_poly.type
_entity_poly.pdbx_seq_one_letter_code
_entity_poly.pdbx_strand_id
1 'polypeptide(L)'
;MGPITTRTALAFAPLALFSATPAYAELINAANPETIKAIVESQGWPATIVAKEGDDPYIESNRNGLKFLVLFMNCDAGERCKTLQYYMGFSDAKDVTLERLNQWNKEKRFARAYKDDAGDPVLEMDVDLDFQGIPRENVGETFNTWASLMDSFRAYVFEK
;
A
#
# COMPACT_ATOMS: atom_id res chain seq x y z
N MET A 1 66.32 -18.79 -49.04
CA MET A 1 64.97 -19.34 -49.21
C MET A 1 64.75 -20.41 -48.16
N GLY A 2 63.93 -20.12 -47.16
CA GLY A 2 63.46 -21.06 -46.14
C GLY A 2 62.06 -20.61 -45.71
N PRO A 3 61.09 -21.50 -45.52
CA PRO A 3 59.67 -21.13 -45.47
C PRO A 3 59.30 -20.54 -44.11
N ILE A 4 58.60 -19.40 -44.13
CA ILE A 4 57.99 -18.78 -42.95
C ILE A 4 56.73 -19.59 -42.60
N THR A 5 56.72 -20.24 -41.45
CA THR A 5 55.54 -20.95 -40.93
C THR A 5 54.76 -20.02 -40.00
N THR A 6 53.64 -19.49 -40.48
CA THR A 6 52.75 -18.63 -39.67
C THR A 6 51.91 -19.52 -38.74
N ARG A 7 52.13 -19.43 -37.43
CA ARG A 7 51.28 -20.06 -36.42
C ARG A 7 50.10 -19.15 -36.10
N THR A 8 48.91 -19.49 -36.58
CA THR A 8 47.66 -18.85 -36.17
C THR A 8 47.29 -19.34 -34.77
N ALA A 9 47.38 -18.47 -33.77
CA ALA A 9 46.86 -18.75 -32.43
C ALA A 9 45.35 -18.45 -32.39
N LEU A 10 44.51 -19.46 -32.19
CA LEU A 10 43.10 -19.25 -31.83
C LEU A 10 43.05 -18.75 -30.39
N ALA A 11 42.58 -17.51 -30.20
CA ALA A 11 42.25 -16.98 -28.89
C ALA A 11 40.92 -17.57 -28.42
N PHE A 12 40.96 -18.47 -27.43
CA PHE A 12 39.79 -18.91 -26.69
C PHE A 12 39.40 -17.81 -25.68
N ALA A 13 38.33 -17.07 -25.95
CA ALA A 13 37.74 -16.14 -24.98
C ALA A 13 36.87 -16.95 -23.99
N PRO A 14 37.11 -16.90 -22.67
CA PRO A 14 36.26 -17.56 -21.70
C PRO A 14 34.94 -16.81 -21.58
N LEU A 15 33.81 -17.47 -21.89
CA LEU A 15 32.48 -16.98 -21.53
C LEU A 15 32.34 -17.02 -20.01
N ALA A 16 32.37 -15.87 -19.36
CA ALA A 16 31.98 -15.74 -17.96
C ALA A 16 30.46 -15.96 -17.86
N LEU A 17 30.05 -17.12 -17.35
CA LEU A 17 28.67 -17.38 -16.97
C LEU A 17 28.35 -16.58 -15.69
N PHE A 18 27.77 -15.40 -15.85
CA PHE A 18 27.17 -14.69 -14.72
C PHE A 18 25.98 -15.51 -14.21
N SER A 19 26.14 -16.09 -13.01
CA SER A 19 25.03 -16.72 -12.32
C SER A 19 24.08 -15.63 -11.85
N ALA A 20 22.90 -15.53 -12.44
CA ALA A 20 21.86 -14.65 -11.93
C ALA A 20 21.42 -15.17 -10.56
N THR A 21 21.65 -14.39 -9.50
CA THR A 21 21.05 -14.70 -8.19
C THR A 21 19.55 -14.45 -8.29
N PRO A 22 18.69 -15.38 -7.84
CA PRO A 22 17.26 -15.14 -7.81
C PRO A 22 16.98 -13.92 -6.92
N ALA A 23 16.25 -12.95 -7.45
CA ALA A 23 15.71 -11.85 -6.65
C ALA A 23 14.55 -12.41 -5.81
N TYR A 24 14.73 -12.48 -4.49
CA TYR A 24 13.63 -12.77 -3.58
C TYR A 24 12.86 -11.48 -3.34
N ALA A 25 11.54 -11.51 -3.53
CA ALA A 25 10.68 -10.39 -3.19
C ALA A 25 10.72 -10.15 -1.67
N GLU A 26 10.90 -8.90 -1.27
CA GLU A 26 10.77 -8.50 0.14
C GLU A 26 9.32 -8.74 0.58
N LEU A 27 9.13 -9.53 1.64
CA LEU A 27 7.81 -9.72 2.24
C LEU A 27 7.58 -8.66 3.30
N ILE A 28 6.43 -8.00 3.21
CA ILE A 28 6.02 -6.89 4.07
C ILE A 28 4.85 -7.35 4.94
N ASN A 29 5.05 -7.26 6.25
CA ASN A 29 4.00 -7.44 7.25
C ASN A 29 3.70 -6.11 7.97
N ALA A 30 2.69 -6.11 8.85
CA ALA A 30 2.29 -4.92 9.61
C ALA A 30 3.13 -4.70 10.90
N ALA A 31 4.27 -5.38 11.08
CA ALA A 31 5.05 -5.26 12.31
C ALA A 31 5.96 -4.02 12.36
N ASN A 32 6.31 -3.42 11.21
CA ASN A 32 7.20 -2.26 11.15
C ASN A 32 6.52 -1.07 10.45
N PRO A 33 6.02 -0.07 11.22
CA PRO A 33 5.40 1.12 10.64
C PRO A 33 6.30 1.92 9.70
N GLU A 34 7.62 1.95 9.93
CA GLU A 34 8.56 2.67 9.05
C GLU A 34 8.63 2.05 7.65
N THR A 35 8.49 0.72 7.55
CA THR A 35 8.44 0.04 6.27
C THR A 35 7.18 0.43 5.49
N ILE A 36 6.03 0.47 6.17
CA ILE A 36 4.75 0.89 5.55
C ILE A 36 4.82 2.37 5.15
N LYS A 37 5.36 3.24 6.00
CA LYS A 37 5.60 4.66 5.70
C LYS A 37 6.43 4.82 4.43
N ALA A 38 7.54 4.09 4.31
CA ALA A 38 8.41 4.15 3.14
C ALA A 38 7.69 3.68 1.86
N ILE A 39 6.75 2.73 1.95
CA ILE A 39 5.93 2.31 0.81
C ILE A 39 4.98 3.43 0.41
N VAL A 40 4.28 4.06 1.35
CA VAL A 40 3.40 5.21 1.08
C VAL A 40 4.19 6.36 0.42
N GLU A 41 5.37 6.69 0.94
CA GLU A 41 6.23 7.73 0.37
C GLU A 41 6.76 7.38 -1.02
N SER A 42 7.01 6.09 -1.31
CA SER A 42 7.41 5.64 -2.64
C SER A 42 6.33 5.84 -3.71
N GLN A 43 5.05 6.00 -3.31
CA GLN A 43 3.94 6.39 -4.19
C GLN A 43 3.91 7.91 -4.47
N GLY A 44 4.81 8.68 -3.86
CA GLY A 44 4.85 10.14 -3.93
C GLY A 44 3.90 10.84 -2.95
N TRP A 45 3.41 10.15 -1.92
CA TRP A 45 2.50 10.72 -0.92
C TRP A 45 3.24 10.96 0.40
N PRO A 46 3.19 12.18 0.97
CA PRO A 46 3.79 12.42 2.29
C PRO A 46 3.16 11.51 3.34
N ALA A 47 3.97 10.97 4.24
CA ALA A 47 3.51 10.11 5.31
C ALA A 47 4.14 10.51 6.65
N THR A 48 3.37 10.49 7.73
CA THR A 48 3.85 10.78 9.09
C THR A 48 3.34 9.71 10.03
N ILE A 49 4.24 9.07 10.78
CA ILE A 49 3.84 8.18 11.86
C ILE A 49 3.43 9.04 13.06
N VAL A 50 2.23 8.80 13.56
CA VAL A 50 1.70 9.41 14.77
C VAL A 50 1.64 8.33 15.84
N ALA A 51 2.30 8.60 16.97
CA ALA A 51 2.31 7.73 18.14
C ALA A 51 2.07 8.56 19.39
N LYS A 52 1.17 8.11 20.26
CA LYS A 52 0.88 8.72 21.55
C LYS A 52 0.93 7.64 22.63
N GLU A 53 1.29 8.02 23.85
CA GLU A 53 1.29 7.10 24.97
C GLU A 53 -0.13 6.57 25.22
N GLY A 54 -0.30 5.24 25.18
CA GLY A 54 -1.59 4.58 25.41
C GLY A 54 -2.43 4.32 24.15
N ASP A 55 -2.04 4.85 22.99
CA ASP A 55 -2.73 4.63 21.71
C ASP A 55 -1.85 3.81 20.75
N ASP A 56 -2.48 2.98 19.92
CA ASP A 56 -1.77 2.29 18.83
C ASP A 56 -1.27 3.31 17.80
N PRO A 57 -0.02 3.19 17.31
CA PRO A 57 0.50 4.10 16.31
C PRO A 57 -0.24 3.94 14.98
N TYR A 58 -0.32 5.02 14.21
CA TYR A 58 -0.89 5.02 12.87
C TYR A 58 -0.11 5.96 11.94
N ILE A 59 -0.34 5.86 10.64
CA ILE A 59 0.24 6.77 9.65
C ILE A 59 -0.81 7.73 9.13
N GLU A 60 -0.51 9.02 9.14
CA GLU A 60 -1.26 10.04 8.42
C GLU A 60 -0.62 10.27 7.04
N SER A 61 -1.44 10.38 6.01
CA SER A 61 -0.98 10.71 4.66
C SER A 61 -1.98 11.61 3.92
N ASN A 62 -1.51 12.22 2.83
CA ASN A 62 -2.30 13.09 1.98
C ASN A 62 -2.00 12.82 0.51
N ARG A 63 -3.06 12.72 -0.31
CA ARG A 63 -2.95 12.71 -1.76
C ARG A 63 -3.96 13.70 -2.35
N ASN A 64 -3.48 14.70 -3.09
CA ASN A 64 -4.33 15.68 -3.79
C ASN A 64 -5.40 16.34 -2.88
N GLY A 65 -5.05 16.60 -1.61
CA GLY A 65 -5.95 17.17 -0.62
C GLY A 65 -6.85 16.15 0.09
N LEU A 66 -6.89 14.89 -0.35
CA LEU A 66 -7.55 13.80 0.35
C LEU A 66 -6.61 13.27 1.44
N LYS A 67 -7.00 13.52 2.69
CA LYS A 67 -6.31 12.98 3.86
C LYS A 67 -6.84 11.58 4.15
N PHE A 68 -5.94 10.66 4.49
CA PHE A 68 -6.30 9.32 4.92
C PHE A 68 -5.35 8.84 6.01
N LEU A 69 -5.80 7.82 6.73
CA LEU A 69 -5.05 7.15 7.78
C LEU A 69 -4.69 5.73 7.31
N VAL A 70 -3.56 5.22 7.77
CA VAL A 70 -3.22 3.79 7.76
C VAL A 70 -3.08 3.35 9.21
N LEU A 71 -4.07 2.58 9.66
CA LEU A 71 -4.17 2.07 11.02
C LEU A 71 -3.57 0.66 11.06
N PHE A 72 -2.84 0.36 12.13
CA PHE A 72 -2.30 -0.98 12.38
C PHE A 72 -3.27 -1.75 13.26
N MET A 73 -3.75 -2.88 12.77
CA MET A 73 -4.90 -3.58 13.35
C MET A 73 -4.52 -5.01 13.76
N ASN A 74 -5.35 -5.58 14.64
CA ASN A 74 -5.23 -6.96 15.13
C ASN A 74 -3.87 -7.25 15.79
N CYS A 75 -3.38 -6.31 16.59
CA CYS A 75 -2.09 -6.39 17.27
C CYS A 75 -2.15 -7.29 18.50
N ASP A 76 -1.09 -8.08 18.72
CA ASP A 76 -0.92 -8.91 19.91
C ASP A 76 -0.20 -8.08 20.99
N ALA A 77 -0.98 -7.53 21.94
CA ALA A 77 -0.51 -6.65 23.02
C ALA A 77 0.14 -5.34 22.53
N GLY A 78 -0.44 -4.71 21.49
CA GLY A 78 0.08 -3.47 20.89
C GLY A 78 1.31 -3.68 19.99
N GLU A 79 1.77 -4.91 19.84
CA GLU A 79 2.89 -5.30 19.00
C GLU A 79 2.45 -6.31 17.94
N ARG A 80 3.25 -6.48 16.89
CA ARG A 80 3.06 -7.55 15.87
C ARG A 80 1.65 -7.54 15.25
N CYS A 81 1.22 -6.39 14.78
CA CYS A 81 -0.04 -6.22 14.08
C CYS A 81 -0.09 -7.10 12.82
N LYS A 82 -1.31 -7.54 12.47
CA LYS A 82 -1.54 -8.54 11.41
C LYS A 82 -2.16 -7.95 10.17
N THR A 83 -2.92 -6.87 10.31
CA THR A 83 -3.63 -6.24 9.20
C THR A 83 -3.43 -4.74 9.23
N LEU A 84 -3.60 -4.10 8.07
CA LEU A 84 -3.73 -2.66 7.96
C LEU A 84 -5.18 -2.31 7.68
N GLN A 85 -5.61 -1.13 8.13
CA GLN A 85 -6.87 -0.54 7.73
C GLN A 85 -6.62 0.86 7.20
N TYR A 86 -7.03 1.11 5.97
CA TYR A 86 -7.01 2.43 5.36
C TYR A 86 -8.34 3.10 5.64
N TYR A 87 -8.30 4.36 6.08
CA TYR A 87 -9.49 5.08 6.52
C TYR A 87 -9.50 6.52 6.02
N MET A 88 -10.64 6.98 5.53
CA MET A 88 -10.90 8.39 5.28
C MET A 88 -12.38 8.74 5.53
N GLY A 89 -12.68 10.02 5.74
CA GLY A 89 -14.06 10.49 5.95
C GLY A 89 -14.24 11.96 5.60
N PHE A 90 -15.49 12.37 5.44
CA PHE A 90 -15.87 13.75 5.10
C PHE A 90 -16.84 14.34 6.13
N SER A 91 -16.33 15.21 7.01
CA SER A 91 -17.13 15.81 8.09
C SER A 91 -18.19 16.82 7.63
N ASP A 92 -18.09 17.28 6.38
CA ASP A 92 -18.95 18.28 5.75
C ASP A 92 -20.04 17.67 4.84
N ALA A 93 -20.16 16.33 4.80
CA ALA A 93 -21.07 15.61 3.91
C ALA A 93 -22.08 14.70 4.66
N LYS A 94 -22.55 15.13 5.82
CA LYS A 94 -23.45 14.36 6.70
C LYS A 94 -24.81 14.00 6.09
N ASP A 95 -25.19 14.69 5.02
CA ASP A 95 -26.46 14.53 4.31
C ASP A 95 -26.49 13.32 3.36
N VAL A 96 -25.34 12.68 3.07
CA VAL A 96 -25.31 11.42 2.31
C VAL A 96 -26.19 10.38 3.00
N THR A 97 -27.12 9.76 2.27
CA THR A 97 -28.07 8.81 2.87
C THR A 97 -27.48 7.40 2.99
N LEU A 98 -28.04 6.59 3.89
CA LEU A 98 -27.64 5.19 4.04
C LEU A 98 -27.93 4.37 2.77
N GLU A 99 -28.98 4.71 2.02
CA GLU A 99 -29.31 4.07 0.75
C GLU A 99 -28.22 4.30 -0.30
N ARG A 100 -27.66 5.53 -0.36
CA ARG A 100 -26.50 5.82 -1.24
C ARG A 100 -25.28 5.01 -0.81
N LEU A 101 -24.95 5.00 0.48
CA LEU A 101 -23.80 4.22 0.98
C LEU A 101 -23.99 2.71 0.74
N ASN A 102 -25.20 2.20 0.90
CA ASN A 102 -25.51 0.81 0.58
C ASN A 102 -25.38 0.52 -0.93
N GLN A 103 -25.80 1.46 -1.79
CA GLN A 103 -25.61 1.34 -3.23
C GLN A 103 -24.13 1.33 -3.61
N TRP A 104 -23.31 2.19 -2.99
CA TRP A 104 -21.85 2.13 -3.13
C TRP A 104 -21.31 0.74 -2.80
N ASN A 105 -21.67 0.19 -1.63
CA ASN A 105 -21.21 -1.13 -1.20
C ASN A 105 -21.67 -2.28 -2.12
N LYS A 106 -22.77 -2.09 -2.84
CA LYS A 106 -23.26 -3.04 -3.85
C LYS A 106 -22.46 -2.98 -5.16
N GLU A 107 -22.00 -1.79 -5.55
CA GLU A 107 -21.36 -1.55 -6.86
C GLU A 107 -19.84 -1.58 -6.81
N LYS A 108 -19.24 -1.28 -5.65
CA LYS A 108 -17.80 -1.21 -5.46
C LYS A 108 -17.29 -2.42 -4.68
N ARG A 109 -16.03 -2.76 -4.92
CA ARG A 109 -15.31 -3.84 -4.23
C ARG A 109 -14.13 -3.25 -3.47
N PHE A 110 -13.63 -4.02 -2.50
CA PHE A 110 -12.40 -3.78 -1.73
C PHE A 110 -12.46 -2.66 -0.69
N ALA A 111 -13.46 -1.77 -0.72
CA ALA A 111 -13.71 -0.84 0.37
C ALA A 111 -15.19 -0.82 0.75
N ARG A 112 -15.45 -0.63 2.03
CA ARG A 112 -16.79 -0.39 2.58
C ARG A 112 -16.97 1.09 2.87
N ALA A 113 -18.19 1.58 2.65
CA ALA A 113 -18.59 2.92 3.03
C ALA A 113 -19.78 2.86 4.00
N TYR A 114 -19.73 3.70 5.04
CA TYR A 114 -20.74 3.75 6.10
C TYR A 114 -20.76 5.13 6.75
N LYS A 115 -21.69 5.36 7.68
CA LYS A 115 -21.67 6.53 8.55
C LYS A 115 -20.99 6.18 9.86
N ASP A 116 -20.02 6.96 10.27
CA ASP A 116 -19.46 6.84 11.62
C ASP A 116 -20.43 7.36 12.69
N ASP A 117 -20.00 7.30 13.95
CA ASP A 117 -20.79 7.75 15.10
C ASP A 117 -21.12 9.25 15.09
N ALA A 118 -20.36 10.06 14.34
CA ALA A 118 -20.62 11.49 14.15
C ALA A 118 -21.57 11.77 12.98
N GLY A 119 -21.94 10.74 12.22
CA GLY A 119 -22.78 10.81 11.03
C GLY A 119 -22.01 11.15 9.75
N ASP A 120 -20.67 11.16 9.79
CA ASP A 120 -19.82 11.45 8.65
C ASP A 120 -19.79 10.25 7.71
N PRO A 121 -19.93 10.41 6.39
CA PRO A 121 -19.67 9.33 5.44
C PRO A 121 -18.16 9.03 5.42
N VAL A 122 -17.84 7.76 5.67
CA VAL A 122 -16.47 7.25 5.72
C VAL A 122 -16.27 6.14 4.72
N LEU A 123 -15.01 5.95 4.31
CA LEU A 123 -14.55 4.87 3.45
C LEU A 123 -13.43 4.14 4.18
N GLU A 124 -13.47 2.82 4.08
CA GLU A 124 -12.51 1.96 4.77
C GLU A 124 -12.12 0.75 3.92
N MET A 125 -10.84 0.42 3.90
CA MET A 125 -10.28 -0.75 3.21
C MET A 125 -9.31 -1.49 4.13
N ASP A 126 -9.57 -2.78 4.37
CA ASP A 126 -8.69 -3.65 5.13
C ASP A 126 -7.69 -4.38 4.22
N VAL A 127 -6.47 -4.57 4.71
CA VAL A 127 -5.40 -5.30 4.03
C VAL A 127 -4.84 -6.36 4.97
N ASP A 128 -4.93 -7.62 4.56
CA ASP A 128 -4.38 -8.75 5.31
C ASP A 128 -2.88 -8.90 5.02
N LEU A 129 -2.08 -8.75 6.07
CA LEU A 129 -0.62 -8.90 6.04
C LEU A 129 -0.16 -9.96 7.08
N ASP A 130 -1.04 -10.88 7.48
CA ASP A 130 -0.74 -11.86 8.52
C ASP A 130 0.39 -12.82 8.08
N PHE A 131 0.92 -13.57 9.05
CA PHE A 131 2.06 -14.46 8.90
C PHE A 131 3.36 -13.72 8.50
N GLN A 132 3.93 -14.06 7.34
CA GLN A 132 5.16 -13.45 6.83
C GLN A 132 4.86 -12.19 6.01
N GLY A 133 3.58 -11.85 5.81
CA GLY A 133 3.17 -10.75 4.96
C GLY A 133 3.12 -11.11 3.47
N ILE A 134 3.04 -10.09 2.63
CA ILE A 134 2.92 -10.20 1.17
C ILE A 134 4.06 -9.43 0.48
N PRO A 135 4.36 -9.68 -0.80
CA PRO A 135 5.41 -8.94 -1.52
C PRO A 135 5.21 -7.42 -1.43
N ARG A 136 6.31 -6.66 -1.33
CA ARG A 136 6.29 -5.19 -1.26
C ARG A 136 5.45 -4.57 -2.38
N GLU A 137 5.56 -5.10 -3.59
CA GLU A 137 4.79 -4.64 -4.75
C GLU A 137 3.29 -4.84 -4.53
N ASN A 138 2.86 -5.95 -3.92
CA ASN A 138 1.46 -6.18 -3.59
C ASN A 138 0.94 -5.17 -2.56
N VAL A 139 1.73 -4.78 -1.56
CA VAL A 139 1.34 -3.69 -0.63
C VAL A 139 1.28 -2.35 -1.37
N GLY A 140 2.17 -2.10 -2.33
CA GLY A 140 2.06 -0.96 -3.22
C GLY A 140 0.73 -0.95 -4.00
N GLU A 141 0.30 -2.10 -4.52
CA GLU A 141 -0.96 -2.22 -5.26
C GLU A 141 -2.22 -2.04 -4.40
N THR A 142 -2.17 -2.37 -3.10
CA THR A 142 -3.29 -2.05 -2.20
C THR A 142 -3.44 -0.54 -2.03
N PHE A 143 -2.33 0.21 -1.99
CA PHE A 143 -2.36 1.67 -1.98
C PHE A 143 -2.85 2.27 -3.31
N ASN A 144 -2.49 1.68 -4.45
CA ASN A 144 -3.04 2.09 -5.76
C ASN A 144 -4.56 1.90 -5.82
N THR A 145 -5.02 0.74 -5.34
CA THR A 145 -6.46 0.42 -5.23
C THR A 145 -7.15 1.42 -4.31
N TRP A 146 -6.56 1.70 -3.15
CA TRP A 146 -7.06 2.68 -2.19
C TRP A 146 -7.18 4.08 -2.81
N ALA A 147 -6.16 4.55 -3.53
CA ALA A 147 -6.20 5.85 -4.20
C ALA A 147 -7.35 5.97 -5.21
N SER A 148 -7.59 4.92 -6.01
CA SER A 148 -8.73 4.90 -6.95
C SER A 148 -10.08 4.93 -6.22
N LEU A 149 -10.20 4.23 -5.10
CA LEU A 149 -11.43 4.19 -4.30
C LEU A 149 -11.67 5.52 -3.57
N MET A 150 -10.64 6.17 -3.04
CA MET A 150 -10.74 7.51 -2.46
C MET A 150 -11.25 8.54 -3.48
N ASP A 151 -10.66 8.57 -4.68
CA ASP A 151 -11.08 9.48 -5.76
C ASP A 151 -12.55 9.21 -6.15
N SER A 152 -12.91 7.93 -6.33
CA SER A 152 -14.27 7.51 -6.65
C SER A 152 -15.27 7.86 -5.55
N PHE A 153 -14.89 7.70 -4.28
CA PHE A 153 -15.76 7.96 -3.14
C PHE A 153 -15.98 9.46 -2.93
N ARG A 154 -14.93 10.27 -3.09
CA ARG A 154 -15.06 11.73 -3.12
C ARG A 154 -16.08 12.17 -4.17
N ALA A 155 -15.93 11.69 -5.41
CA ALA A 155 -16.88 12.00 -6.47
C ALA A 155 -18.29 11.52 -6.10
N TYR A 156 -18.42 10.28 -5.59
CA TYR A 156 -19.71 9.74 -5.18
C TYR A 156 -20.39 10.57 -4.08
N VAL A 157 -19.65 11.05 -3.10
CA VAL A 157 -20.18 11.84 -1.99
C VAL A 157 -20.64 13.22 -2.46
N PHE A 158 -19.81 13.93 -3.25
CA PHE A 158 -20.01 15.35 -3.58
C PHE A 158 -20.62 15.65 -4.94
N GLU A 159 -20.49 14.74 -5.92
CA GLU A 159 -21.14 14.90 -7.23
C GLU A 159 -22.56 14.31 -7.16
N LYS A 160 -23.53 15.12 -7.59
CA LYS A 160 -24.97 14.81 -7.54
C LYS A 160 -25.45 14.16 -8.82
#